data_AF-A0A7K4TUB7-F1
#
_entry.id   AF-A0A7K4TUB7-F1
#
_cell.length_a   1.000
_cell.length_b   1.000
_cell.length_c   1.000
_cell.angle_alpha   90.00
_cell.angle_beta   90.00
_cell.angle_gamma   90.00
#
_symmetry.space_group_name_H-M   'P 1'
#
loop_
_entity.id
_entity.type
_entity.pdbx_description
1 polymer ?
#
loop_
_entity_poly.entity_id
_entity_poly.type
_entity_poly.pdbx_seq_one_letter_code
_entity_poly.pdbx_strand_id
1 'polypeptide(L)'
;VYRGFWTAFILLAVAAGLVGGLLLVCGVPFSSPRSYKVGGGFLLLSGGLFLLLVFLFVMWKEFAADFQKYILLERSEECLDNVPVHVYYGWSFMFAAAGVPLVLLSGLLFFLVGRDI
;
A
#
# COMPACT_ATOMS: atom_id res chain seq x y z
N VAL A 1 16.56 -8.92 6.30
CA VAL A 1 15.42 -9.33 7.16
C VAL A 1 14.11 -8.65 6.76
N TYR A 2 14.05 -7.33 6.58
CA TYR A 2 12.81 -6.62 6.23
C TYR A 2 12.15 -7.04 4.90
N ARG A 3 12.92 -7.47 3.89
CA ARG A 3 12.40 -7.75 2.54
C ARG A 3 11.29 -8.82 2.51
N GLY A 4 11.42 -9.89 3.29
CA GLY A 4 10.40 -10.94 3.37
C GLY A 4 9.11 -10.45 4.03
N PHE A 5 9.23 -9.62 5.07
CA PHE A 5 8.09 -9.01 5.76
C PHE A 5 7.30 -8.09 4.82
N TRP A 6 7.97 -7.17 4.11
CA TRP A 6 7.32 -6.30 3.13
C TRP A 6 6.57 -7.09 2.06
N THR A 7 7.21 -8.11 1.49
CA THR A 7 6.60 -8.95 0.46
C THR A 7 5.37 -9.70 0.99
N ALA A 8 5.39 -10.20 2.23
CA ALA A 8 4.24 -10.90 2.81
C ALA A 8 3.02 -9.97 2.96
N PHE A 9 3.21 -8.74 3.45
CA PHE A 9 2.14 -7.75 3.57
C PHE A 9 1.59 -7.33 2.19
N ILE A 10 2.47 -7.14 1.20
CA ILE A 10 2.05 -6.81 -0.17
C ILE A 10 1.21 -7.94 -0.75
N LEU A 11 1.67 -9.19 -0.63
CA LEU A 11 0.93 -10.36 -1.12
C LEU A 11 -0.43 -10.50 -0.44
N LEU A 12 -0.49 -10.29 0.87
CA LEU A 12 -1.75 -10.34 1.63
C LEU A 12 -2.71 -9.24 1.18
N ALA A 13 -2.22 -8.01 0.99
CA ALA A 13 -3.02 -6.89 0.52
C ALA A 13 -3.56 -7.13 -0.90
N VAL A 14 -2.74 -7.65 -1.80
CA VAL A 14 -3.14 -8.02 -3.17
C VAL A 14 -4.16 -9.15 -3.16
N ALA A 15 -3.94 -10.20 -2.38
CA ALA A 15 -4.88 -11.32 -2.26
C ALA A 15 -6.24 -10.85 -1.71
N ALA A 16 -6.24 -10.02 -0.65
CA ALA A 16 -7.46 -9.45 -0.11
C ALA A 16 -8.21 -8.58 -1.14
N GLY A 17 -7.47 -7.77 -1.91
CA GLY A 17 -8.05 -6.94 -2.98
C GLY A 17 -8.65 -7.76 -4.12
N LEU A 18 -7.97 -8.82 -4.55
CA LEU A 18 -8.48 -9.75 -5.58
C LEU A 18 -9.74 -10.47 -5.11
N VAL A 19 -9.74 -11.01 -3.89
CA VAL A 19 -10.91 -11.68 -3.31
C VAL A 19 -12.08 -10.70 -3.17
N GLY A 20 -11.84 -9.49 -2.68
CA GLY A 20 -12.84 -8.43 -2.60
C GLY A 20 -13.42 -8.06 -3.97
N GLY A 21 -12.56 -7.85 -4.96
CA GLY A 21 -12.97 -7.55 -6.34
C GLY A 21 -13.80 -8.66 -6.98
N LEU A 22 -13.39 -9.92 -6.82
CA LEU A 22 -14.14 -11.08 -7.31
C LEU A 22 -15.51 -11.19 -6.64
N LEU A 23 -15.59 -10.97 -5.32
CA LEU A 23 -16.87 -10.96 -4.60
C LEU A 23 -17.82 -9.87 -5.10
N LEU A 24 -17.29 -8.68 -5.42
CA LEU A 24 -18.08 -7.59 -5.98
C LEU A 24 -18.56 -7.88 -7.41
N VAL A 25 -17.70 -8.40 -8.28
CA VAL A 25 -18.06 -8.80 -9.65
C VAL A 25 -19.12 -9.89 -9.63
N CYS A 26 -18.96 -10.89 -8.76
CA CYS A 26 -19.97 -11.92 -8.54
C CYS A 26 -21.23 -11.37 -7.87
N GLY A 27 -21.15 -10.29 -7.10
CA GLY A 27 -22.32 -9.66 -6.46
C GLY A 27 -23.30 -9.03 -7.45
N VAL A 28 -22.81 -8.56 -8.60
CA VAL A 28 -23.63 -7.90 -9.64
C VAL A 28 -24.76 -8.79 -10.18
N PRO A 29 -24.51 -10.02 -10.66
CA PRO A 29 -25.58 -10.89 -11.19
C PRO A 29 -26.52 -11.45 -10.11
N PHE A 30 -26.07 -11.57 -8.86
CA PHE A 30 -26.86 -12.18 -7.78
C PHE A 30 -27.57 -11.16 -6.89
N SER A 31 -27.34 -9.85 -7.07
CA SER A 31 -27.90 -8.74 -6.29
C SER A 31 -27.88 -8.99 -4.77
N SER A 32 -26.87 -9.71 -4.28
CA SER A 32 -26.84 -10.13 -2.89
C SER A 32 -26.19 -9.03 -2.03
N PRO A 33 -26.93 -8.41 -1.09
CA PRO A 33 -26.39 -7.31 -0.27
C PRO A 33 -25.20 -7.76 0.57
N ARG A 34 -25.19 -9.06 0.94
CA ARG A 34 -24.10 -9.70 1.69
C ARG A 34 -22.78 -9.74 0.91
N SER A 35 -22.80 -9.94 -0.41
CA SER A 35 -21.56 -9.96 -1.22
C SER A 35 -20.95 -8.57 -1.35
N TYR A 36 -21.77 -7.51 -1.47
CA TYR A 36 -21.30 -6.12 -1.47
C TYR A 36 -20.66 -5.73 -0.14
N LYS A 37 -21.30 -6.11 0.97
CA LYS A 37 -20.77 -5.86 2.31
C LYS A 37 -19.44 -6.57 2.56
N VAL A 38 -19.34 -7.85 2.23
CA VAL A 38 -18.11 -8.63 2.44
C VAL A 38 -17.02 -8.17 1.46
N GLY A 39 -17.36 -7.97 0.18
CA GLY A 39 -16.43 -7.48 -0.83
C GLY A 39 -15.85 -6.10 -0.51
N GLY A 40 -16.71 -5.16 -0.09
CA GLY A 40 -16.28 -3.84 0.39
C GLY A 40 -15.38 -3.91 1.63
N GLY A 41 -15.68 -4.83 2.56
CA GLY A 41 -14.83 -5.11 3.72
C GLY A 41 -13.43 -5.62 3.35
N PHE A 42 -13.34 -6.53 2.37
CA PHE A 42 -12.05 -7.01 1.85
C PHE A 42 -11.25 -5.91 1.16
N LEU A 43 -11.91 -5.00 0.42
CA LEU A 43 -11.25 -3.83 -0.15
C LEU A 43 -10.72 -2.86 0.92
N LEU A 44 -11.49 -2.62 1.99
CA LEU A 44 -11.04 -1.82 3.13
C LEU A 44 -9.82 -2.43 3.82
N LEU A 45 -9.81 -3.76 4.01
CA LEU A 45 -8.67 -4.47 4.58
C LEU A 45 -7.43 -4.34 3.67
N SER A 46 -7.60 -4.54 2.36
CA SER A 46 -6.54 -4.37 1.37
C SER A 46 -5.96 -2.96 1.38
N GLY A 47 -6.83 -1.94 1.32
CA GLY A 47 -6.43 -0.53 1.39
C GLY A 47 -5.73 -0.18 2.70
N GLY A 48 -6.20 -0.72 3.82
CA GLY A 48 -5.58 -0.52 5.14
C GLY A 48 -4.19 -1.16 5.24
N LEU A 49 -4.01 -2.36 4.68
CA LEU A 49 -2.69 -3.02 4.61
C LEU A 49 -1.72 -2.21 3.73
N PHE A 50 -2.16 -1.70 2.58
CA PHE A 50 -1.34 -0.83 1.74
C PHE A 50 -1.03 0.52 2.42
N LEU A 51 -1.96 1.10 3.17
CA LEU A 51 -1.72 2.30 3.96
C LEU A 51 -0.65 2.07 5.01
N LEU A 52 -0.77 0.97 5.76
CA LEU A 52 0.22 0.55 6.76
C LEU A 52 1.60 0.35 6.11
N LEU A 53 1.66 -0.30 4.95
CA LEU A 53 2.89 -0.49 4.18
C LEU A 53 3.53 0.84 3.77
N VAL A 54 2.74 1.76 3.20
CA VAL A 54 3.23 3.09 2.79
C VAL A 54 3.74 3.87 4.01
N PHE A 55 3.00 3.85 5.12
CA PHE A 55 3.40 4.52 6.35
C PHE A 55 4.69 3.93 6.93
N LEU A 56 4.76 2.61 7.07
CA LEU A 56 5.96 1.92 7.53
C LEU A 56 7.13 2.22 6.61
N PHE A 57 6.93 2.30 5.28
CA PHE A 57 7.99 2.58 4.33
C PHE A 57 8.53 4.00 4.51
N VAL A 58 7.65 4.99 4.70
CA VAL A 58 8.04 6.38 5.01
C VAL A 58 8.79 6.44 6.33
N MET A 59 8.26 5.81 7.39
CA MET A 59 8.91 5.75 8.70
C MET A 59 10.27 5.07 8.63
N TRP A 60 10.40 3.97 7.88
CA TRP A 60 11.68 3.30 7.69
C TRP A 60 12.68 4.20 6.95
N LYS A 61 12.22 4.93 5.93
CA LYS A 61 13.04 5.89 5.18
C LYS A 61 13.50 7.09 6.02
N GLU A 62 12.67 7.55 6.96
CA GLU A 62 12.95 8.73 7.79
C GLU A 62 13.76 8.36 9.05
N PHE A 63 13.48 7.22 9.68
CA PHE A 63 14.06 6.86 11.00
C PHE A 63 15.12 5.76 10.96
N ALA A 64 14.99 4.76 10.08
CA ALA A 64 15.89 3.60 10.08
C ALA A 64 17.05 3.75 9.10
N ALA A 65 16.82 4.43 8.00
CA ALA A 65 17.86 4.86 7.08
C ALA A 65 18.17 6.34 7.37
N ASP A 66 18.96 6.62 8.40
CA ASP A 66 19.66 7.90 8.51
C ASP A 66 20.66 8.00 7.34
N PHE A 67 20.13 8.28 6.13
CA PHE A 67 20.87 8.30 4.88
C PHE A 67 22.02 9.31 4.96
N GLN A 68 21.88 10.36 5.77
CA GLN A 68 22.95 11.33 6.02
C GLN A 68 24.22 10.66 6.57
N LYS A 69 24.06 9.71 7.51
CA LYS A 69 25.20 9.02 8.12
C LYS A 69 25.80 7.97 7.21
N TYR A 70 24.98 7.25 6.46
CA TYR A 70 25.45 6.24 5.49
C TYR A 70 26.07 6.85 4.23
N ILE A 71 25.56 7.98 3.73
CA ILE A 71 26.18 8.72 2.62
C ILE A 71 27.53 9.32 3.04
N LEU A 72 27.70 9.68 4.31
CA LEU A 72 28.98 10.16 4.85
C LEU A 72 29.99 9.03 5.12
N LEU A 73 29.54 7.85 5.57
CA LEU A 73 30.43 6.70 5.88
C LEU A 73 30.77 5.84 4.65
N GLU A 74 29.86 5.70 3.69
CA GLU A 74 30.06 4.93 2.44
C GLU A 74 30.43 5.85 1.26
N ARG A 75 30.91 7.07 1.57
CA ARG A 75 31.67 7.91 0.64
C ARG A 75 33.02 7.24 0.46
N SER A 76 33.12 6.34 -0.53
CA SER A 76 34.41 5.89 -1.03
C SER A 76 35.27 7.11 -1.37
N GLU A 77 36.58 7.02 -1.11
CA GLU A 77 37.57 8.07 -1.35
C GLU A 77 37.64 8.58 -2.81
N GLU A 78 36.83 8.02 -3.72
CA GLU A 78 36.82 8.32 -5.15
C GLU A 78 35.70 9.29 -5.60
N CYS A 79 34.81 9.73 -4.71
CA CYS A 79 33.75 10.68 -5.06
C CYS A 79 34.11 12.12 -4.72
N LEU A 80 34.07 13.00 -5.74
CA LEU A 80 34.27 14.46 -5.62
C LEU A 80 33.35 15.04 -4.53
N ASP A 81 33.94 15.76 -3.57
CA ASP A 81 33.35 16.19 -2.30
C ASP A 81 32.01 16.98 -2.36
N ASN A 82 31.57 17.41 -3.55
CA ASN A 82 30.54 18.44 -3.72
C ASN A 82 29.36 18.05 -4.63
N VAL A 83 29.13 16.76 -4.90
CA VAL A 83 27.93 16.34 -5.67
C VAL A 83 26.78 15.99 -4.71
N PRO A 84 25.67 16.75 -4.70
CA PRO A 84 24.51 16.41 -3.88
C PRO A 84 23.80 15.18 -4.44
N VAL A 85 23.69 14.12 -3.63
CA VAL A 85 22.94 12.90 -3.98
C VAL A 85 21.49 13.07 -3.54
N HIS A 86 20.57 13.22 -4.49
CA HIS A 86 19.14 13.32 -4.23
C HIS A 86 18.47 11.94 -4.35
N VAL A 87 17.84 11.47 -3.27
CA VAL A 87 17.09 10.20 -3.23
C VAL A 87 15.60 10.48 -3.41
N TYR A 88 15.08 10.15 -4.59
CA TYR A 88 13.65 10.32 -4.93
C TYR A 88 12.83 9.06 -4.65
N TYR A 89 11.53 9.23 -4.41
CA TYR A 89 10.59 8.12 -4.35
C TYR A 89 10.40 7.51 -5.74
N GLY A 90 10.37 6.18 -5.82
CA GLY A 90 10.06 5.49 -7.07
C GLY A 90 8.59 5.65 -7.47
N TRP A 91 8.32 5.52 -8.77
CA TRP A 91 6.97 5.59 -9.35
C TRP A 91 5.95 4.68 -8.64
N SER A 92 6.36 3.46 -8.26
CA SER A 92 5.50 2.50 -7.56
C SER A 92 4.96 3.04 -6.23
N PHE A 93 5.76 3.83 -5.51
CA PHE A 93 5.34 4.44 -4.25
C PHE A 93 4.30 5.54 -4.49
N MET A 94 4.48 6.37 -5.52
CA MET A 94 3.50 7.40 -5.88
C MET A 94 2.15 6.78 -6.28
N PHE A 95 2.17 5.71 -7.08
CA PHE A 95 0.95 4.98 -7.42
C PHE A 95 0.28 4.35 -6.19
N ALA A 96 1.04 3.76 -5.27
CA ALA A 96 0.50 3.22 -4.04
C ALA A 96 -0.14 4.31 -3.17
N ALA A 97 0.56 5.44 -2.98
CA ALA A 97 0.07 6.56 -2.18
C ALA A 97 -1.22 7.17 -2.76
N ALA A 98 -1.32 7.28 -4.09
CA ALA A 98 -2.54 7.76 -4.75
C ALA A 98 -3.66 6.70 -4.77
N GLY A 99 -3.32 5.42 -4.94
CA GLY A 99 -4.28 4.32 -5.06
C GLY A 99 -4.94 3.92 -3.73
N VAL A 100 -4.22 4.01 -2.61
CA VAL A 100 -4.74 3.69 -1.27
C VAL A 100 -6.04 4.43 -0.91
N PRO A 101 -6.12 5.78 -1.01
CA PRO A 101 -7.36 6.49 -0.68
C PRO A 101 -8.51 6.10 -1.62
N LEU A 102 -8.23 5.83 -2.89
CA LEU A 102 -9.25 5.38 -3.86
C LEU A 102 -9.80 3.99 -3.51
N VAL A 103 -8.93 3.05 -3.12
CA VAL A 103 -9.33 1.70 -2.68
C VAL A 103 -10.12 1.78 -1.37
N LEU A 104 -9.72 2.63 -0.43
CA LEU A 104 -10.45 2.82 0.83
C LEU A 104 -11.83 3.46 0.61
N LEU A 105 -11.91 4.49 -0.24
CA LEU A 105 -13.18 5.15 -0.57
C LEU A 105 -14.13 4.19 -1.29
N SER A 106 -13.64 3.46 -2.30
CA SER A 106 -14.46 2.46 -2.99
C SER A 106 -14.91 1.34 -2.06
N GLY A 107 -14.01 0.80 -1.24
CA GLY A 107 -14.35 -0.22 -0.24
C GLY A 107 -15.41 0.26 0.76
N LEU A 108 -15.30 1.51 1.23
CA LEU A 108 -16.28 2.13 2.12
C LEU A 108 -17.65 2.26 1.45
N LEU A 109 -17.69 2.77 0.22
CA LEU A 109 -18.94 2.92 -0.54
C LEU A 109 -19.64 1.57 -0.73
N PHE A 110 -18.92 0.53 -1.18
CA PHE A 110 -19.51 -0.81 -1.35
C PHE A 110 -19.94 -1.43 -0.02
N PHE A 111 -19.20 -1.18 1.06
CA PHE A 111 -19.56 -1.65 2.38
C PHE A 111 -20.85 -0.99 2.90
N LEU A 112 -21.01 0.32 2.71
CA LEU A 112 -22.21 1.07 3.08
C LEU A 112 -23.41 0.66 2.24
N VAL A 113 -23.24 0.55 0.92
CA VAL A 113 -24.29 0.05 0.02
C VAL A 113 -24.75 -1.33 0.46
N GLY A 114 -23.84 -2.28 0.73
CA GLY A 114 -24.22 -3.60 1.24
C GLY A 114 -24.80 -3.63 2.67
N ARG A 115 -24.84 -2.49 3.38
CA ARG A 115 -25.53 -2.34 4.68
C ARG A 115 -26.92 -1.73 4.55
N ASP A 116 -27.11 -0.81 3.60
CA ASP A 116 -28.36 -0.09 3.39
C ASP A 116 -29.38 -0.88 2.54
N ILE A 117 -28.91 -1.84 1.72
CA ILE A 117 -29.75 -2.81 0.98
C ILE A 117 -30.08 -4.02 1.88
#